data_AF-M0MHM1-F1
#
_entry.id   AF-M0MHM1-F1
#
_cell.length_a   1.000
_cell.length_b   1.000
_cell.length_c   1.000
_cell.angle_alpha   90.00
_cell.angle_beta   90.00
_cell.angle_gamma   90.00
#
_symmetry.space_group_name_H-M   'P 1'
#
loop_
_entity.id
_entity.type
_entity.pdbx_description
1 polymer ?
#
loop_
_entity_poly.entity_id
_entity_poly.type
_entity_poly.pdbx_seq_one_letter_code
_entity_poly.pdbx_strand_id
1 'polypeptide(L)'
;MTDGIDSQHERNDPDVDTSGNASDDTSGDSDAEALLDALVEGGVVSIDSETTAVTTTAAFEDTRSVYHDSYADASAERFHGSVAEVFDLDSTDAAAERVDDLGVTREEFVGYLAIDAHLDRSPSTATLARMAHVVSELRPGTPVPDAVVELDDGSYEEFVSSHDRAIVTVWKHHCDPCEAMKDDIEDILAAVPEGVAVGGLDGEDSPKFRRATDIDAAPALALFADGDLREAFTGRATPDRVAAACTEVYEDGDGA
;
A
#
# COMPACT_ATOMS: atom_id res chain seq x y z
N MET A 1 24.51 40.12 81.83
CA MET A 1 25.76 39.37 82.06
C MET A 1 25.46 37.92 81.74
N THR A 2 26.39 37.29 81.01
CA THR A 2 26.48 35.90 80.51
C THR A 2 25.46 35.45 79.45
N ASP A 3 25.78 34.66 78.43
CA ASP A 3 26.99 34.39 77.61
C ASP A 3 26.56 33.36 76.54
N GLY A 4 27.15 33.42 75.32
CA GLY A 4 27.15 32.37 74.28
C GLY A 4 25.82 32.05 73.56
N ILE A 5 25.73 31.56 72.32
CA ILE A 5 26.63 30.85 71.38
C ILE A 5 25.99 31.04 69.98
N ASP A 6 26.69 31.65 69.01
CA ASP A 6 27.34 31.01 67.83
C ASP A 6 26.38 30.43 66.78
N SER A 7 26.33 31.05 65.59
CA SER A 7 26.57 30.36 64.31
C SER A 7 26.60 31.36 63.14
N GLN A 8 27.76 31.38 62.49
CA GLN A 8 28.10 32.03 61.21
C GLN A 8 27.21 31.43 60.09
N HIS A 9 27.00 32.01 58.90
CA HIS A 9 28.03 32.41 57.93
C HIS A 9 27.37 33.15 56.74
N GLU A 10 28.13 34.08 56.18
CA GLU A 10 27.84 34.96 55.05
C GLU A 10 28.20 34.34 53.68
N ARG A 11 27.48 34.77 52.62
CA ARG A 11 27.84 34.81 51.17
C ARG A 11 27.83 33.44 50.44
N ASN A 12 27.46 33.30 49.17
CA ASN A 12 27.53 34.18 48.00
C ASN A 12 26.68 33.54 46.86
N ASP A 13 26.05 34.32 45.97
CA ASP A 13 25.57 33.87 44.65
C ASP A 13 26.74 33.27 43.82
N PRO A 14 26.45 32.31 42.92
CA PRO A 14 26.55 32.67 41.50
C PRO A 14 25.55 31.99 40.54
N ASP A 15 25.23 32.77 39.52
CA ASP A 15 25.00 32.43 38.11
C ASP A 15 23.93 31.40 37.72
N VAL A 16 22.83 31.96 37.23
CA VAL A 16 21.87 31.32 36.33
C VAL A 16 22.55 31.04 34.99
N ASP A 17 22.91 29.78 34.75
CA ASP A 17 23.29 29.30 33.42
C ASP A 17 22.04 28.73 32.71
N THR A 18 21.35 29.63 32.00
CA THR A 18 20.29 29.26 31.06
C THR A 18 20.95 28.80 29.75
N SER A 19 21.46 27.57 29.73
CA SER A 19 21.84 26.91 28.48
C SER A 19 20.81 25.84 28.14
N GLY A 20 20.00 26.14 27.13
CA GLY A 20 18.95 25.27 26.62
C GLY A 20 19.52 23.99 26.00
N ASN A 21 18.86 22.87 26.30
CA ASN A 21 19.03 21.63 25.56
C ASN A 21 18.04 21.66 24.38
N ALA A 22 18.51 22.18 23.23
CA ALA A 22 17.77 22.24 21.96
C ALA A 22 18.42 21.35 20.90
N SER A 23 18.96 20.20 21.30
CA SER A 23 19.75 19.32 20.43
C SER A 23 19.25 17.87 20.36
N ASP A 24 18.09 17.56 20.96
CA ASP A 24 17.53 16.20 20.98
C ASP A 24 16.42 15.99 19.92
N ASP A 25 15.74 17.05 19.50
CA ASP A 25 14.68 16.97 18.48
C ASP A 25 15.23 16.84 17.04
N THR A 26 16.44 17.36 16.76
CA THR A 26 16.95 17.45 15.38
C THR A 26 17.58 16.16 14.87
N SER A 27 18.10 15.29 15.74
CA SER A 27 18.72 14.02 15.33
C SER A 27 17.70 12.92 14.99
N GLY A 28 16.56 12.89 15.70
CA GLY A 28 15.48 11.95 15.40
C GLY A 28 14.79 12.26 14.07
N ASP A 29 14.63 13.55 13.75
CA ASP A 29 14.06 14.03 12.49
C ASP A 29 14.97 13.67 11.31
N SER A 30 16.29 13.87 11.45
CA SER A 30 17.25 13.51 10.39
C SER A 30 17.34 12.00 10.12
N ASP A 31 17.12 11.17 11.15
CA ASP A 31 17.12 9.71 10.99
C ASP A 31 15.85 9.21 10.30
N ALA A 32 14.70 9.85 10.57
CA ALA A 32 13.43 9.55 9.91
C ALA A 32 13.44 10.00 8.44
N GLU A 33 13.93 11.21 8.16
CA GLU A 33 14.11 11.71 6.78
C GLU A 33 15.04 10.80 5.98
N ALA A 34 16.19 10.39 6.55
CA ALA A 34 17.11 9.47 5.87
C ALA A 34 16.48 8.10 5.59
N LEU A 35 15.59 7.61 6.47
CA LEU A 35 14.86 6.36 6.25
C LEU A 35 13.85 6.49 5.12
N LEU A 36 13.09 7.59 5.08
CA LEU A 36 12.13 7.87 4.03
C LEU A 36 12.84 8.06 2.67
N ASP A 37 13.92 8.83 2.63
CA ASP A 37 14.76 9.00 1.44
C ASP A 37 15.28 7.66 0.93
N ALA A 38 15.69 6.78 1.85
CA ALA A 38 16.16 5.44 1.52
C ALA A 38 15.05 4.54 0.93
N LEU A 39 13.81 4.70 1.38
CA LEU A 39 12.64 3.98 0.86
C LEU A 39 12.20 4.53 -0.51
N VAL A 40 12.26 5.86 -0.70
CA VAL A 40 11.96 6.51 -1.98
C VAL A 40 13.02 6.16 -3.03
N GLU A 41 14.30 6.31 -2.69
CA GLU A 41 15.43 5.92 -3.56
C GLU A 41 15.36 4.43 -3.94
N GLY A 42 14.93 3.61 -2.98
CA GLY A 42 14.76 2.17 -3.16
C GLY A 42 13.51 1.76 -3.92
N GLY A 43 12.66 2.70 -4.34
CA GLY A 43 11.41 2.40 -5.05
C GLY A 43 10.34 1.72 -4.19
N VAL A 44 10.49 1.69 -2.86
CA VAL A 44 9.54 1.06 -1.94
C VAL A 44 8.31 1.94 -1.74
N VAL A 45 8.52 3.25 -1.61
CA VAL A 45 7.45 4.24 -1.41
C VAL A 45 7.54 5.36 -2.44
N SER A 46 6.39 5.95 -2.74
CA SER A 46 6.27 7.18 -3.50
C SER A 46 5.58 8.25 -2.67
N ILE A 47 5.84 9.52 -3.01
CA ILE A 47 5.19 10.67 -2.39
C ILE A 47 4.42 11.38 -3.49
N ASP A 48 3.10 11.47 -3.31
CA ASP A 48 2.25 12.18 -4.24
C ASP A 48 2.52 13.69 -4.15
N SER A 49 2.79 14.32 -5.29
CA SER A 49 3.24 15.71 -5.33
C SER A 49 2.17 16.74 -5.00
N GLU A 50 0.88 16.38 -5.10
CA GLU A 50 -0.25 17.28 -4.88
C GLU A 50 -0.83 17.14 -3.46
N THR A 51 -0.99 15.89 -3.01
CA THR A 51 -1.60 15.53 -1.74
C THR A 51 -0.59 15.30 -0.63
N THR A 52 0.70 15.18 -0.96
CA THR A 52 1.80 14.80 -0.03
C THR A 52 1.62 13.44 0.62
N ALA A 53 0.67 12.63 0.14
CA ALA A 53 0.45 11.29 0.64
C ALA A 53 1.66 10.40 0.33
N VAL A 54 2.08 9.61 1.32
CA VAL A 54 3.12 8.60 1.16
C VAL A 54 2.44 7.24 1.06
N THR A 55 2.65 6.56 -0.06
CA THR A 55 2.12 5.21 -0.31
C THR A 55 3.24 4.29 -0.75
N THR A 56 3.05 2.99 -0.60
CA THR A 56 3.96 2.04 -1.25
C THR A 56 3.75 2.04 -2.76
N THR A 57 4.79 1.69 -3.51
CA THR A 57 4.73 1.65 -4.98
C THR A 57 4.12 0.35 -5.49
N ALA A 58 3.57 0.36 -6.71
CA ALA A 58 3.06 -0.85 -7.36
C ALA A 58 4.14 -1.95 -7.46
N ALA A 59 5.36 -1.58 -7.89
CA ALA A 59 6.46 -2.54 -8.03
C ALA A 59 6.86 -3.19 -6.69
N PHE A 60 6.81 -2.43 -5.60
CA PHE A 60 7.03 -2.98 -4.27
C PHE A 60 5.89 -3.89 -3.83
N GLU A 61 4.64 -3.50 -4.07
CA GLU A 61 3.46 -4.31 -3.74
C GLU A 61 3.45 -5.65 -4.50
N ASP A 62 3.93 -5.69 -5.74
CA ASP A 62 4.12 -6.94 -6.50
C ASP A 62 5.12 -7.87 -5.79
N THR A 63 6.23 -7.31 -5.30
CA THR A 63 7.24 -8.06 -4.53
C THR A 63 6.64 -8.55 -3.21
N ARG A 64 5.90 -7.69 -2.52
CA ARG A 64 5.25 -7.97 -1.23
C ARG A 64 4.18 -9.05 -1.36
N SER A 65 3.45 -9.10 -2.48
CA SER A 65 2.40 -10.10 -2.72
C SER A 65 2.93 -11.53 -2.62
N VAL A 66 4.12 -11.81 -3.17
CA VAL A 66 4.76 -13.13 -3.11
C VAL A 66 4.95 -13.62 -1.67
N TYR A 67 5.36 -12.71 -0.78
CA TYR A 67 5.54 -13.00 0.64
C TYR A 67 4.21 -13.03 1.39
N HIS A 68 3.27 -12.15 1.04
CA HIS A 68 1.93 -12.16 1.58
C HIS A 68 1.26 -13.53 1.36
N ASP A 69 1.30 -14.07 0.15
CA ASP A 69 0.72 -15.39 -0.18
C ASP A 69 1.36 -16.53 0.60
N SER A 70 2.65 -16.39 0.90
CA SER A 70 3.41 -17.38 1.67
C SER A 70 3.05 -17.40 3.16
N TYR A 71 2.58 -16.28 3.71
CA TYR A 71 2.48 -16.06 5.16
C TYR A 71 1.10 -15.62 5.68
N ALA A 72 0.20 -15.11 4.84
CA ALA A 72 -1.13 -14.65 5.27
C ALA A 72 -1.89 -15.76 6.01
N ASP A 73 -2.02 -16.93 5.39
CA ASP A 73 -2.75 -18.09 5.94
C ASP A 73 -1.82 -19.20 6.49
N ALA A 74 -0.52 -18.92 6.62
CA ALA A 74 0.43 -19.89 7.16
C ALA A 74 0.07 -20.33 8.60
N SER A 75 0.44 -21.55 9.00
CA SER A 75 0.35 -21.93 10.42
C SER A 75 1.30 -21.07 11.27
N ALA A 76 0.98 -20.88 12.55
CA ALA A 76 1.87 -20.20 13.49
C ALA A 76 3.25 -20.87 13.55
N GLU A 77 3.30 -22.19 13.51
CA GLU A 77 4.55 -22.96 13.46
C GLU A 77 5.39 -22.65 12.21
N ARG A 78 4.77 -22.58 11.02
CA ARG A 78 5.47 -22.21 9.77
C ARG A 78 5.99 -20.78 9.83
N PHE A 79 5.16 -19.86 10.33
CA PHE A 79 5.53 -18.46 10.50
C PHE A 79 6.72 -18.30 11.45
N HIS A 80 6.61 -18.81 12.68
CA HIS A 80 7.70 -18.75 13.68
C HIS A 80 8.95 -19.50 13.22
N GLY A 81 8.81 -20.61 12.49
CA GLY A 81 9.95 -21.32 11.92
C GLY A 81 10.71 -20.47 10.89
N SER A 82 9.99 -19.72 10.06
CA SER A 82 10.61 -18.79 9.10
C SER A 82 11.28 -17.61 9.81
N VAL A 83 10.65 -17.07 10.85
CA VAL A 83 11.26 -16.03 11.70
C VAL A 83 12.55 -16.55 12.34
N ALA A 84 12.54 -17.78 12.87
CA ALA A 84 13.74 -18.38 13.45
C ALA A 84 14.88 -18.50 12.45
N GLU A 85 14.59 -18.93 11.21
CA GLU A 85 15.58 -19.05 10.15
C GLU A 85 16.15 -17.68 9.72
N VAL A 86 15.27 -16.70 9.47
CA VAL A 86 15.66 -15.37 8.98
C VAL A 86 16.50 -14.61 10.00
N PHE A 87 16.19 -14.75 11.29
CA PHE A 87 16.88 -14.05 12.38
C PHE A 87 17.89 -14.90 13.13
N ASP A 88 18.21 -16.10 12.62
CA ASP A 88 19.18 -17.06 13.20
C ASP A 88 18.91 -17.33 14.71
N LEU A 89 17.64 -17.63 15.04
CA LEU A 89 17.21 -17.95 16.40
C LEU A 89 17.32 -19.46 16.66
N ASP A 90 17.60 -19.81 17.92
CA ASP A 90 17.90 -21.19 18.33
C ASP A 90 16.78 -22.21 18.04
N SER A 91 15.52 -21.77 17.97
CA SER A 91 14.37 -22.63 17.70
C SER A 91 13.11 -21.84 17.29
N THR A 92 12.12 -22.55 16.75
CA THR A 92 10.77 -22.03 16.53
C THR A 92 10.12 -21.50 17.80
N ASP A 93 10.34 -22.14 18.96
CA ASP A 93 9.79 -21.70 20.23
C ASP A 93 10.44 -20.38 20.71
N ALA A 94 11.76 -20.24 20.52
CA ALA A 94 12.47 -18.99 20.82
C ALA A 94 12.00 -17.85 19.91
N ALA A 95 11.70 -18.14 18.64
CA ALA A 95 11.11 -17.18 17.72
C ALA A 95 9.70 -16.77 18.16
N ALA A 96 8.87 -17.72 18.58
CA ALA A 96 7.53 -17.44 19.09
C ALA A 96 7.58 -16.50 20.31
N GLU A 97 8.44 -16.78 21.28
CA GLU A 97 8.63 -15.91 22.46
C GLU A 97 9.05 -14.49 22.07
N ARG A 98 9.98 -14.36 21.11
CA ARG A 98 10.42 -13.03 20.63
C ARG A 98 9.35 -12.28 19.85
N VAL A 99 8.59 -12.98 19.02
CA VAL A 99 7.46 -12.39 18.28
C VAL A 99 6.42 -11.86 19.27
N ASP A 100 6.08 -12.65 20.28
CA ASP A 100 5.11 -12.25 21.32
C ASP A 100 5.63 -11.08 22.17
N ASP A 101 6.89 -11.13 22.61
CA ASP A 101 7.52 -10.08 23.44
C ASP A 101 7.62 -8.73 22.72
N LEU A 102 7.90 -8.75 21.42
CA LEU A 102 8.09 -7.56 20.60
C LEU A 102 6.81 -7.13 19.87
N GLY A 103 5.76 -7.95 19.90
CA GLY A 103 4.51 -7.69 19.20
C GLY A 103 4.64 -7.71 17.67
N VAL A 104 5.61 -8.47 17.13
CA VAL A 104 5.87 -8.51 15.68
C VAL A 104 4.68 -9.13 14.95
N THR A 105 4.12 -8.39 14.01
CA THR A 105 3.03 -8.88 13.19
C THR A 105 3.53 -9.65 11.98
N ARG A 106 2.65 -10.48 11.38
CA ARG A 106 2.95 -11.12 10.10
C ARG A 106 3.16 -10.11 8.98
N GLU A 107 2.42 -9.02 9.02
CA GLU A 107 2.51 -7.95 8.04
C GLU A 107 3.87 -7.25 8.09
N GLU A 108 4.39 -6.96 9.28
CA GLU A 108 5.75 -6.43 9.46
C GLU A 108 6.82 -7.42 8.98
N PHE A 109 6.66 -8.72 9.26
CA PHE A 109 7.60 -9.74 8.76
C PHE A 109 7.56 -9.88 7.24
N VAL A 110 6.36 -9.84 6.64
CA VAL A 110 6.18 -9.82 5.18
C VAL A 110 6.82 -8.56 4.60
N GLY A 111 6.60 -7.39 5.19
CA GLY A 111 7.24 -6.14 4.80
C GLY A 111 8.76 -6.21 4.89
N TYR A 112 9.30 -6.80 5.96
CA TYR A 112 10.75 -7.02 6.12
C TYR A 112 11.33 -7.82 4.96
N LEU A 113 10.73 -8.97 4.64
CA LEU A 113 11.20 -9.84 3.56
C LEU A 113 11.04 -9.19 2.19
N ALA A 114 9.92 -8.49 1.98
CA ALA A 114 9.64 -7.80 0.73
C ALA A 114 10.64 -6.66 0.48
N ILE A 115 10.94 -5.85 1.50
CA ILE A 115 11.91 -4.76 1.37
C ILE A 115 13.31 -5.32 1.14
N ASP A 116 13.72 -6.37 1.85
CA ASP A 116 15.03 -7.02 1.63
C ASP A 116 15.19 -7.54 0.20
N ALA A 117 14.13 -8.12 -0.35
CA ALA A 117 14.12 -8.66 -1.71
C ALA A 117 14.02 -7.58 -2.79
N HIS A 118 13.33 -6.47 -2.50
CA HIS A 118 13.10 -5.38 -3.44
C HIS A 118 14.33 -4.47 -3.58
N LEU A 119 15.05 -4.22 -2.49
CA LEU A 119 16.22 -3.34 -2.49
C LEU A 119 17.44 -4.02 -3.12
N ASP A 120 18.11 -3.33 -4.05
CA ASP A 120 19.38 -3.79 -4.63
C ASP A 120 20.54 -3.82 -3.60
N ARG A 121 20.40 -3.06 -2.51
CA ARG A 121 21.34 -3.02 -1.38
C ARG A 121 20.78 -3.82 -0.21
N SER A 122 21.65 -4.36 0.63
CA SER A 122 21.24 -5.02 1.87
C SER A 122 21.44 -4.09 3.07
N PRO A 123 20.39 -3.44 3.61
CA PRO A 123 20.47 -2.69 4.85
C PRO A 123 20.85 -3.60 6.03
N SER A 124 21.26 -3.01 7.15
CA SER A 124 21.39 -3.79 8.38
C SER A 124 20.02 -4.27 8.86
N THR A 125 19.96 -5.42 9.53
CA THR A 125 18.72 -5.98 10.11
C THR A 125 17.93 -4.94 10.92
N ALA A 126 18.62 -4.12 11.73
CA ALA A 126 17.97 -3.08 12.52
C ALA A 126 17.36 -1.96 11.65
N THR A 127 17.98 -1.63 10.52
CA THR A 127 17.46 -0.64 9.58
C THR A 127 16.28 -1.20 8.81
N LEU A 128 16.40 -2.44 8.32
CA LEU A 128 15.34 -3.12 7.59
C LEU A 128 14.10 -3.35 8.48
N ALA A 129 14.27 -3.70 9.75
CA ALA A 129 13.16 -3.80 10.71
C ALA A 129 12.46 -2.45 10.91
N ARG A 130 13.20 -1.34 10.97
CA ARG A 130 12.60 0.01 11.03
C ARG A 130 11.86 0.37 9.74
N MET A 131 12.45 0.07 8.58
CA MET A 131 11.80 0.25 7.28
C MET A 131 10.49 -0.52 7.21
N ALA A 132 10.50 -1.80 7.60
CA ALA A 132 9.32 -2.65 7.61
C ALA A 132 8.22 -2.11 8.53
N HIS A 133 8.57 -1.64 9.73
CA HIS A 133 7.62 -1.01 10.63
C HIS A 133 7.02 0.28 10.06
N VAL A 134 7.82 1.13 9.41
CA VAL A 134 7.28 2.33 8.74
C VAL A 134 6.34 1.94 7.61
N VAL A 135 6.75 0.99 6.77
CA VAL A 135 5.97 0.53 5.61
C VAL A 135 4.66 -0.16 6.02
N SER A 136 4.63 -0.89 7.14
CA SER A 136 3.39 -1.51 7.62
C SER A 136 2.33 -0.50 8.07
N GLU A 137 2.74 0.73 8.40
CA GLU A 137 1.81 1.82 8.74
C GLU A 137 1.35 2.61 7.52
N LEU A 138 1.97 2.38 6.35
CA LEU A 138 1.59 3.04 5.10
C LEU A 138 0.46 2.30 4.41
N ARG A 139 -0.39 3.10 3.73
CA ARG A 139 -1.37 2.56 2.80
C ARG A 139 -0.67 2.09 1.53
N PRO A 140 -1.12 0.99 0.92
CA PRO A 140 -0.69 0.67 -0.42
C PRO A 140 -1.09 1.77 -1.39
N GLY A 141 -0.28 1.99 -2.42
CA GLY A 141 -0.70 2.75 -3.59
C GLY A 141 -1.86 2.04 -4.29
N THR A 142 -2.55 2.70 -5.22
CA THR A 142 -3.69 2.10 -5.93
C THR A 142 -3.31 0.79 -6.65
N PRO A 143 -4.19 -0.25 -6.66
CA PRO A 143 -3.99 -1.44 -7.48
C PRO A 143 -4.39 -1.20 -8.94
N VAL A 144 -4.92 -0.02 -9.26
CA VAL A 144 -5.35 0.36 -10.61
C VAL A 144 -4.12 0.60 -11.51
N PRO A 145 -4.06 0.01 -12.71
CA PRO A 145 -2.95 0.25 -13.64
C PRO A 145 -2.91 1.69 -14.14
N ASP A 146 -1.71 2.26 -14.30
CA ASP A 146 -1.48 3.60 -14.87
C ASP A 146 -2.08 3.79 -16.28
N ALA A 147 -2.35 2.69 -16.99
CA ALA A 147 -2.92 2.70 -18.34
C ALA A 147 -4.39 3.13 -18.39
N VAL A 148 -5.09 3.20 -17.24
CA VAL A 148 -6.50 3.63 -17.15
C VAL A 148 -6.65 4.78 -16.17
N VAL A 149 -7.73 5.55 -16.34
CA VAL A 149 -8.05 6.65 -15.40
C VAL A 149 -8.43 6.04 -14.06
N GLU A 150 -7.72 6.39 -12.99
CA GLU A 150 -8.08 6.00 -11.64
C GLU A 150 -9.38 6.70 -11.20
N LEU A 151 -10.31 5.90 -10.68
CA LEU A 151 -11.61 6.30 -10.19
C LEU A 151 -11.81 5.76 -8.76
N ASP A 152 -12.79 6.33 -8.08
CA ASP A 152 -13.24 5.94 -6.76
C ASP A 152 -14.77 6.08 -6.64
N ASP A 153 -15.29 5.74 -5.45
CA ASP A 153 -16.69 5.93 -5.08
C ASP A 153 -17.20 7.39 -5.16
N GLY A 154 -16.31 8.38 -5.31
CA GLY A 154 -16.62 9.80 -5.44
C GLY A 154 -16.62 10.31 -6.89
N SER A 155 -15.98 9.59 -7.82
CA SER A 155 -15.70 10.05 -9.18
C SER A 155 -16.29 9.15 -10.28
N TYR A 156 -16.57 7.86 -10.02
CA TYR A 156 -17.01 6.94 -11.08
C TYR A 156 -18.35 7.36 -11.72
N GLU A 157 -19.30 7.91 -10.94
CA GLU A 157 -20.61 8.30 -11.48
C GLU A 157 -20.49 9.48 -12.46
N GLU A 158 -19.63 10.45 -12.14
CA GLU A 158 -19.34 11.57 -13.05
C GLU A 158 -18.61 11.08 -14.30
N PHE A 159 -17.63 10.19 -14.14
CA PHE A 159 -16.93 9.56 -15.25
C PHE A 159 -17.90 8.85 -16.19
N VAL A 160 -18.78 8.00 -15.67
CA VAL A 160 -19.73 7.23 -16.47
C VAL A 160 -20.81 8.12 -17.11
N SER A 161 -21.27 9.17 -16.43
CA SER A 161 -22.31 10.06 -16.98
C SER A 161 -21.78 11.10 -17.97
N SER A 162 -20.48 11.37 -17.99
CA SER A 162 -19.84 12.29 -18.93
C SER A 162 -19.43 11.64 -20.26
N HIS A 163 -19.58 10.33 -20.39
CA HIS A 163 -19.25 9.57 -21.59
C HIS A 163 -20.46 8.75 -22.05
N ASP A 164 -20.75 8.77 -23.36
CA ASP A 164 -21.85 7.98 -23.93
C ASP A 164 -21.65 6.47 -23.70
N ARG A 165 -20.38 6.02 -23.66
CA ARG A 165 -19.96 4.63 -23.43
C ARG A 165 -18.73 4.62 -22.52
N ALA A 166 -18.78 3.81 -21.46
CA ALA A 166 -17.68 3.71 -20.51
C ALA A 166 -17.50 2.28 -19.98
N ILE A 167 -16.27 1.89 -19.70
CA ILE A 167 -15.90 0.66 -19.02
C ILE A 167 -15.21 1.02 -17.72
N VAL A 168 -15.65 0.43 -16.62
CA VAL A 168 -14.97 0.53 -15.32
C VAL A 168 -14.39 -0.83 -14.96
N THR A 169 -13.07 -0.89 -14.85
CA THR A 169 -12.32 -2.06 -14.40
C THR A 169 -12.20 -2.05 -12.88
N VAL A 170 -12.28 -3.22 -12.25
CA VAL A 170 -12.19 -3.39 -10.79
C VAL A 170 -10.94 -4.19 -10.47
N TRP A 171 -10.10 -3.64 -9.60
CA TRP A 171 -8.83 -4.22 -9.18
C TRP A 171 -8.85 -4.45 -7.67
N LYS A 172 -7.85 -5.18 -7.17
CA LYS A 172 -7.66 -5.49 -5.75
C LYS A 172 -6.17 -5.77 -5.51
N HIS A 173 -5.67 -5.45 -4.32
CA HIS A 173 -4.36 -5.90 -3.87
C HIS A 173 -4.27 -7.42 -3.73
N HIS A 174 -3.04 -7.94 -3.80
CA HIS A 174 -2.74 -9.37 -3.56
C HIS A 174 -3.67 -10.30 -4.36
N CYS A 175 -3.73 -10.06 -5.67
CA CYS A 175 -4.70 -10.68 -6.57
C CYS A 175 -3.99 -11.22 -7.82
N ASP A 176 -3.55 -12.49 -7.81
CA ASP A 176 -2.88 -13.12 -8.96
C ASP A 176 -3.65 -12.95 -10.29
N PRO A 177 -4.99 -13.11 -10.34
CA PRO A 177 -5.72 -12.91 -11.59
C PRO A 177 -5.73 -11.44 -12.04
N CYS A 178 -5.61 -10.49 -11.11
CA CYS A 178 -5.47 -9.07 -11.40
C CYS A 178 -4.09 -8.82 -12.02
N GLU A 179 -3.01 -9.29 -11.41
CA GLU A 179 -1.65 -9.13 -11.94
C GLU A 179 -1.52 -9.73 -13.34
N ALA A 180 -2.01 -10.95 -13.53
CA ALA A 180 -2.02 -11.59 -14.84
C ALA A 180 -2.88 -10.82 -15.87
N MET A 181 -3.86 -10.02 -15.45
CA MET A 181 -4.65 -9.16 -16.32
C MET A 181 -3.91 -7.84 -16.63
N LYS A 182 -3.10 -7.32 -15.70
CA LYS A 182 -2.24 -6.15 -15.94
C LYS A 182 -1.22 -6.41 -17.03
N ASP A 183 -0.66 -7.62 -17.08
CA ASP A 183 0.26 -8.05 -18.16
C ASP A 183 -0.38 -7.95 -19.56
N ASP A 184 -1.69 -8.14 -19.66
CA ASP A 184 -2.46 -8.06 -20.91
C ASP A 184 -3.13 -6.68 -21.12
N ILE A 185 -2.89 -5.69 -20.24
CA ILE A 185 -3.72 -4.47 -20.20
C ILE A 185 -3.69 -3.68 -21.51
N GLU A 186 -2.54 -3.58 -22.17
CA GLU A 186 -2.40 -2.86 -23.44
C GLU A 186 -3.23 -3.53 -24.55
N ASP A 187 -3.20 -4.87 -24.63
CA ASP A 187 -3.97 -5.64 -25.61
C ASP A 187 -5.48 -5.59 -25.29
N ILE A 188 -5.84 -5.59 -24.00
CA ILE A 188 -7.23 -5.43 -23.54
C ILE A 188 -7.76 -4.05 -23.96
N LEU A 189 -7.00 -2.98 -23.73
CA LEU A 189 -7.39 -1.62 -24.12
C LEU A 189 -7.45 -1.47 -25.63
N ALA A 190 -6.58 -2.13 -26.39
CA ALA A 190 -6.63 -2.14 -27.85
C ALA A 190 -7.87 -2.86 -28.42
N ALA A 191 -8.49 -3.76 -27.64
CA ALA A 191 -9.73 -4.44 -27.99
C ALA A 191 -10.99 -3.60 -27.69
N VAL A 192 -10.85 -2.48 -26.96
CA VAL A 192 -11.95 -1.57 -26.66
C VAL A 192 -12.22 -0.66 -27.89
N PRO A 193 -13.48 -0.52 -28.34
CA PRO A 193 -13.80 0.34 -29.48
C PRO A 193 -13.41 1.82 -29.26
N GLU A 194 -13.06 2.50 -30.35
CA GLU A 194 -12.81 3.94 -30.30
C GLU A 194 -14.01 4.70 -29.73
N GLY A 195 -13.75 5.65 -28.82
CA GLY A 195 -14.77 6.48 -28.18
C GLY A 195 -15.38 5.89 -26.90
N VAL A 196 -15.01 4.67 -26.50
CA VAL A 196 -15.37 4.13 -25.19
C VAL A 196 -14.31 4.55 -24.17
N ALA A 197 -14.73 5.24 -23.10
CA ALA A 197 -13.83 5.64 -22.03
C ALA A 197 -13.52 4.45 -21.10
N VAL A 198 -12.29 4.31 -20.64
CA VAL A 198 -11.90 3.25 -19.71
C VAL A 198 -11.32 3.85 -18.43
N GLY A 199 -11.93 3.50 -17.30
CA GLY A 199 -11.44 3.81 -15.97
C GLY A 199 -11.20 2.55 -15.17
N GLY A 200 -10.50 2.68 -14.04
CA GLY A 200 -10.28 1.61 -13.10
C GLY A 200 -10.40 2.09 -11.67
N LEU A 201 -10.83 1.21 -10.77
CA LEU A 201 -10.93 1.51 -9.35
C LEU A 201 -10.46 0.35 -8.49
N ASP A 202 -10.09 0.65 -7.25
CA ASP A 202 -9.89 -0.34 -6.21
C ASP A 202 -11.26 -0.81 -5.67
N GLY A 203 -11.55 -2.10 -5.83
CA GLY A 203 -12.77 -2.71 -5.32
C GLY A 203 -12.82 -2.81 -3.79
N GLU A 204 -11.68 -2.77 -3.08
CA GLU A 204 -11.65 -2.76 -1.62
C GLU A 204 -12.05 -1.40 -1.05
N ASP A 205 -11.57 -0.33 -1.69
CA ASP A 205 -11.87 1.05 -1.32
C ASP A 205 -13.13 1.64 -1.99
N SER A 206 -13.79 0.89 -2.91
CA SER A 206 -15.02 1.34 -3.61
C SER A 206 -16.27 0.49 -3.34
N PRO A 207 -16.76 0.43 -2.08
CA PRO A 207 -17.91 -0.40 -1.72
C PRO A 207 -19.25 0.09 -2.29
N LYS A 208 -19.42 1.38 -2.64
CA LYS A 208 -20.67 1.85 -3.26
C LYS A 208 -20.75 1.38 -4.70
N PHE A 209 -19.67 1.53 -5.47
CA PHE A 209 -19.59 1.03 -6.84
C PHE A 209 -19.94 -0.46 -6.90
N ARG A 210 -19.31 -1.27 -6.05
CA ARG A 210 -19.56 -2.72 -5.98
C ARG A 210 -21.02 -3.08 -5.71
N ARG A 211 -21.68 -2.35 -4.81
CA ARG A 211 -23.10 -2.55 -4.51
C ARG A 211 -24.00 -2.12 -5.66
N ALA A 212 -23.64 -1.06 -6.36
CA ALA A 212 -24.41 -0.55 -7.50
C ALA A 212 -24.30 -1.47 -8.73
N THR A 213 -23.17 -2.15 -8.90
CA THR A 213 -22.89 -3.02 -10.05
C THR A 213 -23.01 -4.52 -9.77
N ASP A 214 -23.27 -4.90 -8.51
CA ASP A 214 -23.28 -6.29 -8.03
C ASP A 214 -21.95 -7.04 -8.26
N ILE A 215 -20.83 -6.30 -8.29
CA ILE A 215 -19.48 -6.86 -8.42
C ILE A 215 -18.92 -7.15 -7.02
N ASP A 216 -18.73 -8.43 -6.72
CA ASP A 216 -18.24 -8.90 -5.42
C ASP A 216 -16.77 -9.37 -5.42
N ALA A 217 -16.18 -9.60 -6.60
CA ALA A 217 -14.81 -10.09 -6.77
C ALA A 217 -14.03 -9.29 -7.83
N ALA A 218 -12.71 -9.26 -7.68
CA ALA A 218 -11.76 -8.71 -8.65
C ALA A 218 -10.91 -9.84 -9.28
N PRO A 219 -10.39 -9.66 -10.51
CA PRO A 219 -10.68 -8.53 -11.39
C PRO A 219 -12.10 -8.62 -11.96
N ALA A 220 -12.66 -7.48 -12.36
CA ALA A 220 -13.96 -7.43 -13.01
C ALA A 220 -14.07 -6.23 -13.95
N LEU A 221 -15.04 -6.26 -14.85
CA LEU A 221 -15.39 -5.15 -15.73
C LEU A 221 -16.88 -4.87 -15.64
N ALA A 222 -17.23 -3.58 -15.63
CA ALA A 222 -18.59 -3.08 -15.75
C ALA A 222 -18.69 -2.19 -16.99
N LEU A 223 -19.57 -2.52 -17.93
CA LEU A 223 -19.82 -1.78 -19.15
C LEU A 223 -21.07 -0.93 -18.98
N PHE A 224 -20.93 0.36 -19.23
CA PHE A 224 -21.97 1.37 -19.14
C PHE A 224 -22.24 1.99 -20.50
N ALA A 225 -23.49 2.35 -20.75
CA ALA A 225 -23.89 3.23 -21.84
C ALA A 225 -25.00 4.18 -21.38
N ASP A 226 -24.86 5.45 -21.74
CA ASP A 226 -25.76 6.55 -21.35
C ASP A 226 -25.94 6.68 -19.82
N GLY A 227 -24.89 6.36 -19.05
CA GLY A 227 -24.95 6.36 -17.58
C GLY A 227 -25.43 5.06 -16.94
N ASP A 228 -26.06 4.18 -17.71
CA ASP A 228 -26.67 2.94 -17.20
C ASP A 228 -25.74 1.74 -17.36
N LEU A 229 -25.66 0.90 -16.31
CA LEU A 229 -24.96 -0.38 -16.36
C LEU A 229 -25.67 -1.31 -17.34
N ARG A 230 -24.94 -1.79 -18.35
CA ARG A 230 -25.45 -2.70 -19.37
C ARG A 230 -24.99 -4.13 -19.15
N GLU A 231 -23.74 -4.31 -18.74
CA GLU A 231 -23.15 -5.62 -18.45
C GLU A 231 -22.10 -5.50 -17.35
N ALA A 232 -21.94 -6.55 -16.55
CA ALA A 232 -20.83 -6.70 -15.64
C ALA A 232 -20.38 -8.15 -15.61
N PHE A 233 -19.08 -8.38 -15.51
CA PHE A 233 -18.55 -9.72 -15.34
C PHE A 233 -17.28 -9.74 -14.49
N THR A 234 -17.13 -10.82 -13.72
CA THR A 234 -15.98 -11.06 -12.86
C THR A 234 -15.00 -12.07 -13.46
N GLY A 235 -13.80 -12.09 -12.87
CA GLY A 235 -12.67 -12.91 -13.28
C GLY A 235 -11.84 -12.24 -14.37
N ARG A 236 -10.62 -12.76 -14.56
CA ARG A 236 -9.66 -12.26 -15.56
C ARG A 236 -10.34 -12.11 -16.92
N ALA A 237 -10.22 -10.93 -17.51
CA ALA A 237 -10.64 -10.68 -18.87
C ALA A 237 -9.48 -10.93 -19.84
N THR A 238 -9.80 -11.44 -21.03
CA THR A 238 -8.89 -11.49 -22.17
C THR A 238 -9.33 -10.44 -23.20
N PRO A 239 -8.44 -10.01 -24.11
CA PRO A 239 -8.82 -9.10 -25.19
C PRO A 239 -10.07 -9.57 -25.96
N ASP A 240 -10.13 -10.86 -26.31
CA ASP A 240 -11.29 -11.45 -27.00
C ASP A 240 -12.60 -11.34 -26.21
N ARG A 241 -12.53 -11.52 -24.87
CA ARG A 241 -13.71 -11.41 -24.01
C ARG A 241 -14.20 -9.98 -23.93
N VAL A 242 -13.28 -9.02 -23.84
CA VAL A 242 -13.63 -7.58 -23.80
C VAL A 242 -14.21 -7.14 -25.14
N ALA A 243 -13.61 -7.55 -26.26
CA ALA A 243 -14.15 -7.28 -27.59
C ALA A 243 -15.58 -7.83 -27.76
N ALA A 244 -15.80 -9.09 -27.35
CA ALA A 244 -17.13 -9.70 -27.43
C ALA A 244 -18.18 -8.94 -26.62
N ALA A 245 -17.87 -8.60 -25.36
CA ALA A 245 -18.77 -7.82 -24.51
C ALA A 245 -19.06 -6.42 -25.11
N CYS A 246 -18.03 -5.77 -25.67
CA CYS A 246 -18.21 -4.47 -26.34
C CYS A 246 -19.14 -4.58 -27.57
N THR A 247 -19.00 -5.62 -28.38
CA THR A 247 -19.91 -5.87 -29.52
C THR A 247 -21.34 -6.04 -29.03
N GLU A 248 -21.56 -6.88 -28.01
CA GLU A 248 -22.90 -7.15 -27.47
C GLU A 248 -23.55 -5.90 -26.84
N VAL A 249 -22.77 -5.06 -26.16
CA VAL A 249 -23.31 -3.89 -25.46
C VAL A 249 -23.43 -2.65 -26.37
N TYR A 250 -22.45 -2.41 -27.24
CA TYR A 250 -22.31 -1.13 -27.95
C TYR A 250 -22.71 -1.17 -29.44
N GLU A 251 -22.65 -2.32 -30.11
CA GLU A 251 -22.94 -2.39 -31.55
C GLU A 251 -24.44 -2.59 -31.86
N ASP A 252 -25.25 -3.02 -30.89
CA ASP A 252 -26.71 -3.14 -31.03
C ASP A 252 -27.46 -1.79 -30.92
N GLY A 253 -26.75 -0.67 -30.75
CA GLY A 253 -27.31 0.68 -30.56
C GLY A 253 -27.20 1.65 -31.75
N ASP A 254 -26.44 1.34 -32.80
CA ASP A 254 -26.18 2.24 -33.95
C ASP A 254 -27.32 2.27 -34.99
N GLY A 255 -28.55 1.98 -34.56
CA GLY A 255 -29.72 1.78 -35.41
C GLY A 255 -31.03 2.34 -34.85
N ALA A 256 -31.08 3.62 -34.51
CA ALA A 256 -32.34 4.35 -34.30
C ALA A 256 -32.25 5.81 -34.75
#